data_AF-A0A2S7FBQ0-F1
#
_entry.id   AF-A0A2S7FBQ0-F1
#
_cell.length_a   1.000
_cell.length_b   1.000
_cell.length_c   1.000
_cell.angle_alpha   90.00
_cell.angle_beta   90.00
_cell.angle_gamma   90.00
#
_symmetry.space_group_name_H-M   'P 1'
#
loop_
_entity.id
_entity.type
_entity.pdbx_description
1 polymer ?
#
loop_
_entity_poly.entity_id
_entity_poly.type
_entity_poly.pdbx_seq_one_letter_code
_entity_poly.pdbx_strand_id
1 'polypeptide(L)'
;MANAVKLTILFNNPFWIGVFEESKGEEYKVCKVTFGAEPKDAEVYDFILQNYYKLKFKIIEDDKKDGIITSDFEKINPKRIQKLIKKEVQNKGICTKAQAALKAQHEENKIERKKKSKEEKESEKQKLYELKKYKRREKHKGH
;
A
#
# COMPACT_ATOMS: atom_id res chain seq x y z
N MET A 1 -23.80 35.50 -25.67
CA MET A 1 -22.78 35.07 -24.69
C MET A 1 -22.91 33.57 -24.53
N ALA A 2 -21.83 32.81 -24.74
CA ALA A 2 -21.88 31.35 -24.65
C ALA A 2 -21.84 30.94 -23.17
N ASN A 3 -22.82 30.14 -22.73
CA ASN A 3 -22.70 29.41 -21.48
C ASN A 3 -21.90 28.15 -21.78
N ALA A 4 -20.78 27.94 -21.09
CA ALA A 4 -19.99 26.74 -21.23
C ALA A 4 -19.93 25.99 -19.90
N VAL A 5 -20.22 24.70 -19.94
CA VAL A 5 -20.10 23.79 -18.80
C VAL A 5 -19.07 22.73 -19.16
N LYS A 6 -18.07 22.57 -18.30
CA LYS A 6 -17.00 21.59 -18.43
C LYS A 6 -16.97 20.71 -17.19
N LEU A 7 -16.86 19.40 -17.40
CA LEU A 7 -16.59 18.44 -16.34
C LEU A 7 -15.18 17.91 -16.50
N THR A 8 -14.36 18.06 -15.46
CA THR A 8 -13.03 17.47 -15.37
C THR A 8 -13.03 16.36 -14.34
N ILE A 9 -12.74 15.13 -14.76
CA ILE A 9 -12.62 13.98 -13.87
C ILE A 9 -11.14 13.75 -13.58
N LEU A 10 -10.78 13.72 -12.29
CA LEU A 10 -9.41 13.55 -11.84
C LEU A 10 -9.36 12.58 -10.66
N PHE A 11 -8.26 11.83 -10.56
CA PHE A 11 -8.00 10.97 -9.41
C PHE A 11 -7.34 11.77 -8.29
N ASN A 12 -7.99 11.83 -7.12
CA ASN A 12 -7.46 12.45 -5.92
C ASN A 12 -7.48 11.44 -4.76
N ASN A 13 -6.33 10.82 -4.51
CA ASN A 13 -6.18 9.70 -3.59
C ASN A 13 -6.96 9.90 -2.26
N PRO A 14 -7.84 8.95 -1.87
CA PRO A 14 -8.06 7.62 -2.47
C PRO A 14 -9.21 7.55 -3.49
N PHE A 15 -9.79 8.68 -3.90
CA PHE A 15 -11.05 8.71 -4.64
C PHE A 15 -10.96 9.41 -5.99
N TRP A 16 -11.83 9.03 -6.92
CA TRP A 16 -12.08 9.83 -8.11
C TRP A 16 -13.02 10.99 -7.80
N ILE A 17 -12.69 12.16 -8.34
CA ILE A 17 -13.41 13.42 -8.13
C ILE A 17 -13.74 14.02 -9.49
N GLY A 18 -14.96 14.52 -9.64
CA GLY A 18 -15.40 15.37 -10.75
C GLY A 18 -15.45 16.83 -10.31
N VAL A 19 -14.88 17.71 -11.12
CA VAL A 19 -14.98 19.17 -10.97
C VAL A 19 -15.83 19.70 -12.11
N PHE A 20 -16.99 20.25 -11.78
CA PHE A 20 -17.84 20.97 -12.71
C PHE A 20 -17.45 22.44 -12.70
N GLU A 21 -17.18 22.97 -13.89
CA GLU A 21 -16.86 24.37 -14.15
C GLU A 21 -17.94 24.93 -15.07
N GLU A 22 -18.65 25.97 -14.64
CA GLU A 22 -19.63 26.68 -15.43
C GLU A 22 -19.17 28.13 -15.60
N SER A 23 -18.99 28.56 -16.84
CA SER A 23 -18.72 29.96 -17.19
C SER A 23 -19.94 30.58 -17.85
N LYS A 24 -20.44 31.65 -17.26
CA LYS A 24 -21.58 32.43 -17.73
C LYS A 24 -21.20 33.91 -17.76
N GLY A 25 -20.63 34.35 -18.88
CA GLY A 25 -20.15 35.73 -19.02
C GLY A 25 -19.02 36.01 -18.03
N GLU A 26 -19.26 36.91 -17.08
CA GLU A 26 -18.33 37.28 -15.99
C GLU A 26 -18.45 36.38 -14.75
N GLU A 27 -19.49 35.54 -14.66
CA GLU A 27 -19.66 34.62 -13.54
C GLU A 27 -18.96 33.28 -13.83
N TYR A 28 -18.08 32.85 -12.92
CA TYR A 28 -17.49 31.52 -12.92
C TYR A 28 -17.93 30.74 -11.68
N LYS A 29 -18.47 29.54 -11.91
CA LYS A 29 -19.08 28.68 -10.88
C LYS A 29 -18.42 27.32 -10.89
N VAL A 30 -18.08 26.82 -9.70
CA VAL A 30 -17.44 25.51 -9.55
C VAL A 30 -18.18 24.64 -8.54
N CYS A 31 -18.29 23.34 -8.85
CA CYS A 31 -18.78 22.32 -7.94
C CYS A 31 -17.86 21.09 -7.93
N LYS A 32 -17.53 20.58 -6.74
CA LYS A 32 -16.75 19.35 -6.56
C LYS A 32 -17.68 18.20 -6.19
N VAL A 33 -17.55 17.07 -6.89
CA VAL A 33 -18.27 15.83 -6.65
C VAL A 33 -17.28 14.70 -6.44
N THR A 34 -17.44 13.90 -5.40
CA THR A 34 -16.61 12.71 -5.16
C THR A 34 -17.34 11.47 -5.66
N PHE A 35 -16.76 10.76 -6.63
CA PHE A 35 -17.29 9.50 -7.18
C PHE A 35 -16.79 8.27 -6.41
N GLY A 36 -15.63 8.36 -5.76
CA GLY A 36 -15.06 7.25 -5.01
C GLY A 36 -14.23 6.33 -5.90
N ALA A 37 -14.86 5.35 -6.55
CA ALA A 37 -14.21 4.48 -7.54
C ALA A 37 -14.08 5.20 -8.90
N GLU A 38 -13.28 4.64 -9.82
CA GLU A 38 -13.16 5.16 -11.18
C GLU A 38 -14.53 5.10 -11.87
N PRO A 39 -15.16 6.25 -12.15
CA PRO A 39 -16.50 6.24 -12.69
C PRO A 39 -16.43 5.89 -14.17
N LYS A 40 -17.33 5.03 -14.63
CA LYS A 40 -17.49 4.77 -16.06
C LYS A 40 -18.21 5.94 -16.73
N ASP A 41 -17.98 6.15 -18.03
CA ASP A 41 -18.65 7.21 -18.79
C ASP A 41 -20.18 7.18 -18.64
N ALA A 42 -20.79 5.98 -18.62
CA ALA A 42 -22.22 5.82 -18.39
C ALA A 42 -22.67 6.27 -16.99
N GLU A 43 -21.90 5.95 -15.95
CA GLU A 43 -22.19 6.35 -14.57
C GLU A 43 -22.06 7.86 -14.40
N VAL A 44 -21.07 8.47 -15.07
CA VAL A 44 -20.91 9.92 -15.12
C VAL A 44 -22.11 10.57 -15.78
N TYR A 45 -22.56 10.03 -16.93
CA TYR A 45 -23.69 10.56 -17.66
C TYR A 45 -24.99 10.49 -16.84
N ASP A 46 -25.29 9.32 -16.25
CA ASP A 46 -26.45 9.13 -15.38
C ASP A 46 -26.39 10.05 -14.15
N PHE A 47 -25.21 10.21 -13.57
CA PHE A 47 -25.00 11.11 -12.45
C PHE A 47 -25.33 12.55 -12.84
N ILE A 48 -24.88 13.03 -14.00
CA ILE A 48 -25.17 14.37 -14.49
C ILE A 48 -26.69 14.53 -14.65
N LEU A 49 -27.36 13.60 -15.35
CA LEU A 49 -28.81 13.69 -15.58
C LEU A 49 -29.62 13.77 -14.28
N GLN A 50 -29.25 12.98 -13.26
CA GLN A 50 -30.03 12.90 -12.03
C GLN A 50 -29.66 13.95 -10.97
N ASN A 51 -28.41 14.41 -10.96
CA ASN A 51 -27.87 15.19 -9.84
C ASN A 51 -27.41 16.59 -10.22
N TYR A 52 -27.24 16.92 -11.51
CA TYR A 52 -26.72 18.23 -11.93
C TYR A 52 -27.50 19.40 -11.33
N TYR A 53 -28.83 19.37 -11.38
CA TYR A 53 -29.69 20.41 -10.81
C TYR A 53 -29.69 20.48 -9.28
N LYS A 54 -29.18 19.44 -8.60
CA LYS A 54 -29.04 19.39 -7.13
C LYS A 54 -27.66 19.86 -6.68
N LEU A 55 -26.71 20.05 -7.61
CA LEU A 55 -25.35 20.47 -7.28
C LEU A 55 -25.34 21.92 -6.78
N LYS A 56 -24.64 22.13 -5.66
CA LYS A 56 -24.44 23.46 -5.09
C LYS A 56 -23.17 24.06 -5.70
N PHE A 57 -23.36 24.92 -6.69
CA PHE A 57 -22.28 25.68 -7.31
C PHE A 57 -21.83 26.83 -6.41
N LYS A 58 -20.52 26.99 -6.26
CA LYS A 58 -19.92 28.15 -5.60
C LYS A 58 -19.43 29.12 -6.67
N ILE A 59 -19.80 30.39 -6.53
CA ILE A 59 -19.29 31.47 -7.38
C ILE A 59 -17.85 31.77 -6.92
N ILE A 60 -16.93 31.82 -7.88
CA ILE A 60 -15.54 32.20 -7.67
C ILE A 60 -15.33 33.53 -8.38
N GLU A 61 -15.03 34.56 -7.61
CA GLU A 61 -14.63 35.87 -8.13
C GLU A 61 -13.26 35.76 -8.83
N ASP A 62 -13.10 36.53 -9.91
CA ASP A 62 -12.05 36.40 -10.92
C ASP A 62 -10.61 36.31 -10.40
N ASP A 63 -10.34 36.87 -9.21
CA ASP A 63 -9.01 36.92 -8.59
C ASP A 63 -8.54 35.58 -7.99
N LYS A 64 -9.40 34.53 -7.96
CA LYS A 64 -9.09 33.22 -7.34
C LYS A 64 -9.20 32.02 -8.28
N LYS A 65 -9.22 32.26 -9.60
CA LYS A 65 -9.33 31.21 -10.64
C LYS A 65 -8.23 30.14 -10.52
N ASP A 66 -6.99 30.54 -10.21
CA ASP A 66 -5.85 29.60 -10.18
C ASP A 66 -5.64 28.91 -8.82
N GLY A 67 -6.20 29.47 -7.75
CA GLY A 67 -5.91 29.07 -6.37
C GLY A 67 -6.86 28.02 -5.78
N ILE A 68 -8.11 27.93 -6.26
CA ILE A 68 -9.13 27.08 -5.63
C ILE A 68 -9.05 25.63 -6.08
N ILE A 69 -8.64 25.38 -7.34
CA ILE A 69 -8.32 24.03 -7.75
C ILE A 69 -7.23 23.55 -6.81
N THR A 70 -6.10 24.27 -6.70
CA THR A 70 -4.91 23.86 -5.94
C THR A 70 -5.03 23.90 -4.40
N SER A 71 -5.97 24.64 -3.80
CA SER A 71 -6.02 24.78 -2.32
C SER A 71 -6.51 23.53 -1.58
N ASP A 72 -7.35 22.71 -2.21
CA ASP A 72 -7.70 21.38 -1.69
C ASP A 72 -6.61 20.33 -1.99
N PHE A 73 -5.68 20.63 -2.92
CA PHE A 73 -4.45 19.86 -3.13
C PHE A 73 -3.39 20.34 -2.16
N GLU A 74 -3.71 20.29 -0.87
CA GLU A 74 -2.74 20.53 0.19
C GLU A 74 -1.43 19.86 -0.20
N LYS A 75 -0.37 20.66 -0.21
CA LYS A 75 1.01 20.31 -0.56
C LYS A 75 1.48 19.12 0.28
N ILE A 76 1.07 17.90 -0.06
CA ILE A 76 1.56 16.71 0.61
C ILE A 76 3.04 16.62 0.21
N ASN A 77 3.91 16.80 1.20
CA ASN A 77 5.35 16.70 1.02
C ASN A 77 5.67 15.42 0.22
N PRO A 78 6.49 15.46 -0.84
CA PRO A 78 6.84 14.30 -1.66
C PRO A 78 7.31 13.09 -0.84
N LYS A 79 7.97 13.32 0.31
CA LYS A 79 8.35 12.27 1.26
C LYS A 79 7.15 11.52 1.85
N ARG A 80 6.06 12.22 2.13
CA ARG A 80 4.81 11.65 2.67
C ARG A 80 4.06 10.85 1.61
N ILE A 81 4.05 11.32 0.35
CA ILE A 81 3.51 10.56 -0.79
C ILE A 81 4.28 9.25 -0.99
N GLN A 82 5.62 9.31 -1.04
CA GLN A 82 6.46 8.11 -1.16
C GLN A 82 6.24 7.11 -0.01
N LYS A 83 6.05 7.60 1.22
CA LYS A 83 5.77 6.76 2.40
C LYS A 83 4.41 6.08 2.30
N LEU A 84 3.38 6.77 1.79
CA LEU A 84 2.05 6.19 1.55
C LEU A 84 2.08 5.14 0.45
N ILE A 85 2.75 5.42 -0.69
CA ILE A 85 2.93 4.45 -1.78
C ILE A 85 3.65 3.20 -1.26
N LYS A 86 4.75 3.33 -0.51
CA LYS A 86 5.47 2.18 0.08
C LYS A 86 4.59 1.37 1.02
N LYS A 87 3.78 2.04 1.85
CA LYS A 87 2.86 1.37 2.79
C LYS A 87 1.74 0.63 2.06
N GLU A 88 1.22 1.21 0.98
CA GLU A 88 0.15 0.60 0.19
C GLU A 88 0.65 -0.57 -0.67
N VAL A 89 1.83 -0.43 -1.30
CA VAL A 89 2.51 -1.50 -2.05
C VAL A 89 2.90 -2.67 -1.13
N GLN A 90 3.29 -2.41 0.12
CA GLN A 90 3.52 -3.47 1.10
C GLN A 90 2.23 -4.22 1.50
N ASN A 91 1.09 -3.53 1.50
CA ASN A 91 -0.18 -4.09 1.99
C ASN A 91 -1.05 -4.73 0.91
N LYS A 92 -0.92 -4.34 -0.37
CA LYS A 92 -1.72 -4.86 -1.49
C LYS A 92 -0.87 -5.71 -2.44
N GLY A 93 -0.70 -6.98 -2.11
CA GLY A 93 -0.23 -7.97 -3.08
C GLY A 93 -0.72 -9.35 -2.71
N ILE A 94 -1.69 -9.88 -3.44
CA ILE A 94 -2.21 -11.25 -3.29
C ILE A 94 -1.09 -12.32 -3.39
N CYS A 95 0.06 -11.97 -3.98
CA CYS A 95 1.27 -12.78 -4.06
C CYS A 95 2.07 -12.88 -2.72
N THR A 96 1.84 -11.99 -1.74
CA THR A 96 2.67 -11.93 -0.53
C THR A 96 2.33 -12.98 0.52
N LYS A 97 1.12 -13.54 0.57
CA LYS A 97 0.79 -14.60 1.56
C LYS A 97 1.60 -15.87 1.32
N ALA A 98 1.71 -16.29 0.06
CA ALA A 98 2.52 -17.45 -0.32
C ALA A 98 4.02 -17.18 -0.10
N GLN A 99 4.51 -16.00 -0.50
CA GLN A 99 5.92 -15.63 -0.27
C GLN A 99 6.27 -15.49 1.23
N ALA A 100 5.35 -14.95 2.04
CA ALA A 100 5.50 -14.84 3.48
C ALA A 100 5.48 -16.21 4.16
N ALA A 101 4.58 -17.11 3.73
CA ALA A 101 4.53 -18.49 4.21
C ALA A 101 5.82 -19.25 3.88
N LEU A 102 6.33 -19.13 2.66
CA LEU A 102 7.61 -19.74 2.25
C LEU A 102 8.80 -19.18 3.05
N LYS A 103 8.80 -17.86 3.33
CA LYS A 103 9.84 -17.23 4.14
C LYS A 103 9.80 -17.71 5.60
N ALA A 104 8.61 -17.82 6.18
CA ALA A 104 8.43 -18.35 7.53
C ALA A 104 8.88 -19.82 7.62
N GLN A 105 8.49 -20.66 6.66
CA GLN A 105 8.93 -22.06 6.57
C GLN A 105 10.46 -22.18 6.45
N HIS A 106 11.09 -21.30 5.66
CA HIS A 106 12.54 -21.31 5.51
C HIS A 106 13.26 -20.91 6.80
N GLU A 107 12.73 -19.95 7.56
CA GLU A 107 13.28 -19.55 8.87
C GLU A 107 13.16 -20.66 9.91
N GLU A 108 12.03 -21.36 9.96
CA GLU A 108 11.79 -22.50 10.85
C GLU A 108 12.74 -23.68 10.54
N ASN A 109 12.85 -24.07 9.27
CA ASN A 109 13.77 -25.12 8.82
C ASN A 109 15.23 -24.80 9.16
N LYS A 110 15.62 -23.52 9.09
CA LYS A 110 16.98 -23.08 9.44
C LYS A 110 17.26 -23.26 10.94
N ILE A 111 16.27 -23.03 11.80
CA ILE A 111 16.39 -23.23 13.24
C ILE A 111 16.48 -24.73 13.56
N GLU A 112 15.59 -25.54 12.99
CA GLU A 112 15.62 -27.00 13.20
C GLU A 112 16.95 -27.62 12.75
N ARG A 113 17.45 -27.23 11.57
CA ARG A 113 18.74 -27.74 11.07
C ARG A 113 19.90 -27.41 12.01
N LYS A 114 19.90 -26.20 12.59
CA LYS A 114 20.92 -25.81 13.58
C LYS A 114 20.81 -26.64 14.86
N LYS A 115 19.58 -26.88 15.34
CA LYS A 115 19.33 -27.72 16.52
C LYS A 115 19.82 -29.15 16.30
N LYS A 116 19.42 -29.77 15.18
CA LYS A 116 19.82 -31.13 14.81
C LYS A 116 21.34 -31.27 14.66
N SER A 117 21.99 -30.35 13.94
CA SER A 117 23.44 -30.39 13.77
C SER A 117 24.20 -30.22 15.10
N LYS A 118 23.67 -29.44 16.03
CA LYS A 118 24.25 -29.30 17.38
C LYS A 118 24.11 -30.61 18.17
N GLU A 119 22.94 -31.22 18.13
CA GLU A 119 22.65 -32.49 18.82
C GLU A 119 23.51 -33.64 18.29
N GLU A 120 23.66 -33.75 16.96
CA GLU A 120 24.56 -34.72 16.32
C GLU A 120 26.01 -34.55 16.82
N LYS A 121 26.54 -33.32 16.80
CA LYS A 121 27.90 -33.02 17.28
C LYS A 121 28.10 -33.34 18.76
N GLU A 122 27.10 -33.07 19.60
CA GLU A 122 27.16 -33.41 21.03
C GLU A 122 27.15 -34.92 21.24
N SER A 123 26.31 -35.66 20.50
CA SER A 123 26.25 -37.12 20.56
C SER A 123 27.57 -37.78 20.11
N GLU A 124 28.21 -37.27 19.05
CA GLU A 124 29.49 -37.77 18.58
C GLU A 124 30.61 -37.52 19.60
N LYS A 125 30.64 -36.33 20.20
CA LYS A 125 31.61 -36.01 21.27
C LYS A 125 31.44 -36.92 22.48
N GLN A 126 30.21 -37.21 22.90
CA GLN A 126 29.94 -38.13 24.00
C GLN A 126 30.44 -39.55 23.68
N LYS A 127 30.11 -40.08 22.50
CA LYS A 127 30.62 -41.40 22.04
C LYS A 127 32.15 -41.47 22.04
N LEU A 128 32.82 -40.45 21.51
CA LEU A 128 34.28 -40.36 21.49
C LEU A 128 34.87 -40.30 22.91
N TYR A 129 34.22 -39.58 23.83
CA TYR A 129 34.62 -39.49 25.23
C TYR A 129 34.49 -40.84 25.95
N GLU A 130 33.36 -41.53 25.78
CA GLU A 130 33.13 -42.85 26.35
C GLU A 130 34.14 -43.88 25.84
N LEU A 131 34.42 -43.88 24.54
CA LEU A 131 35.43 -44.75 23.93
C LEU A 131 36.82 -44.49 24.51
N LYS A 132 37.21 -43.22 24.71
CA LYS A 132 38.47 -42.86 25.37
C LYS A 132 38.50 -43.35 26.82
N LYS A 133 37.40 -43.21 27.57
CA LYS A 133 37.30 -43.69 28.95
C LYS A 133 37.38 -45.22 29.03
N TYR A 134 36.75 -45.93 28.10
CA TYR A 134 36.86 -47.39 27.99
C TYR A 134 38.30 -47.82 27.69
N LYS A 135 38.95 -47.26 26.66
CA LYS A 135 40.35 -47.54 26.33
C LYS A 135 41.31 -47.25 27.48
N ARG A 136 41.08 -46.17 28.25
CA ARG A 136 41.89 -45.87 29.44
C ARG A 136 41.71 -46.94 30.53
N ARG A 137 40.47 -47.38 30.79
CA ARG A 137 40.18 -48.46 31.75
C ARG A 137 40.83 -49.78 31.35
N GLU A 138 40.74 -50.18 30.08
CA GLU A 138 41.36 -51.41 29.57
C GLU A 138 42.89 -51.37 29.70
N LYS A 139 43.53 -50.22 29.43
CA LYS A 139 44.98 -50.05 29.67
C LYS A 139 45.39 -50.22 31.13
N HIS A 140 44.53 -49.87 32.08
CA HIS A 140 44.79 -50.02 33.51
C HIS A 140 44.50 -51.43 34.04
N LYS A 141 43.76 -52.26 33.30
CA LYS A 141 43.43 -53.61 33.75
C LYS A 141 44.57 -54.61 33.61
N GLY A 142 45.64 -54.26 32.89
CA GLY A 142 46.87 -55.03 32.81
C GLY A 142 46.71 -56.38 32.11
N HIS A 143 47.73 -56.74 31.34
CA HIS A 143 48.17 -58.12 31.24
C HIS A 143 49.43 -58.23 32.10
#